data_AF-A0AAE3M3S0-F1
#
_entry.id   AF-A0AAE3M3S0-F1
#
_cell.length_a   1.000
_cell.length_b   1.000
_cell.length_c   1.000
_cell.angle_alpha   90.00
_cell.angle_beta   90.00
_cell.angle_gamma   90.00
#
_symmetry.space_group_name_H-M   'P 1'
#
loop_
_entity.id
_entity.type
_entity.pdbx_description
1 polymer ?
#
loop_
_entity_poly.entity_id
_entity_poly.type
_entity_poly.pdbx_seq_one_letter_code
_entity_poly.pdbx_strand_id
1 'polypeptide(L)'
;MKIPIIDFTHENIQKLREENDWNDHFNLILWPRLLVWLGLKEQFNDYKSLSWKIHYTPENMHNNFVSMHIQYPNDTFNFYFQVPLVQNLSFNLYLGDNTYNFFEIYPRLISEGIFKEEDYRVAATSTILPHIVLSTPNSKYDRRMLMEISEANYLELTKNDPLINLLILNFNKFIQPLQKVISGEWKL
;
A
#
# COMPACT_ATOMS: atom_id res chain seq x y z
N MET A 1 -1.52 17.40 15.62
CA MET A 1 -2.20 16.15 16.03
C MET A 1 -1.54 15.02 15.24
N LYS A 2 -1.12 13.90 15.86
CA LYS A 2 -0.62 12.75 15.08
C LYS A 2 -1.82 12.14 14.37
N ILE A 3 -1.78 12.10 13.04
CA ILE A 3 -2.85 11.52 12.24
C ILE A 3 -2.91 10.01 12.57
N PRO A 4 -4.08 9.45 12.89
CA PRO A 4 -4.19 8.06 13.32
C PRO A 4 -3.90 7.11 12.16
N ILE A 5 -3.06 6.11 12.42
CA ILE A 5 -2.89 4.92 11.59
C ILE A 5 -3.62 3.78 12.30
N ILE A 6 -4.65 3.23 11.66
CA ILE A 6 -5.50 2.18 12.26
C ILE A 6 -5.49 0.93 11.38
N ASP A 7 -5.96 -0.20 11.93
CA ASP A 7 -6.09 -1.44 11.17
C ASP A 7 -7.09 -1.29 10.03
N PHE A 8 -6.74 -1.81 8.86
CA PHE A 8 -7.60 -1.77 7.69
C PHE A 8 -8.61 -2.93 7.74
N THR A 9 -9.67 -2.73 8.52
CA THR A 9 -10.79 -3.67 8.70
C THR A 9 -12.10 -3.03 8.25
N HIS A 10 -13.10 -3.86 7.94
CA HIS A 10 -14.44 -3.40 7.58
C HIS A 10 -15.03 -2.48 8.67
N GLU A 11 -14.95 -2.90 9.93
CA GLU A 11 -15.42 -2.12 11.09
C GLU A 11 -14.76 -0.73 11.15
N ASN A 12 -13.44 -0.66 11.02
CA ASN A 12 -12.72 0.61 11.10
C ASN A 12 -13.05 1.54 9.94
N ILE A 13 -13.22 1.03 8.70
CA ILE A 13 -13.59 1.89 7.57
C ILE A 13 -15.05 2.35 7.64
N GLN A 14 -15.96 1.54 8.19
CA GLN A 14 -17.34 1.95 8.44
C GLN A 14 -17.39 3.07 9.47
N LYS A 15 -16.65 2.94 10.58
CA LYS A 15 -16.52 4.01 11.56
C LYS A 15 -15.95 5.31 10.96
N LEU A 16 -14.91 5.19 10.13
CA LEU A 16 -14.38 6.36 9.40
C LEU A 16 -15.43 7.00 8.50
N ARG A 17 -16.29 6.21 7.84
CA ARG A 17 -17.40 6.72 7.02
C ARG A 17 -18.43 7.45 7.86
N GLU A 18 -18.83 6.90 8.99
CA GLU A 18 -19.80 7.54 9.90
C GLU A 18 -19.28 8.87 10.45
N GLU A 19 -18.00 8.92 10.85
CA GLU A 19 -17.37 10.14 11.38
C GLU A 19 -17.14 11.23 10.31
N ASN A 20 -17.23 10.89 9.03
CA ASN A 20 -16.90 11.76 7.90
C ASN A 20 -18.01 11.80 6.83
N ASP A 21 -19.24 11.48 7.19
CA ASP A 21 -20.40 11.46 6.30
C ASP A 21 -20.68 12.83 5.66
N TRP A 22 -20.30 13.90 6.35
CA TRP A 22 -20.38 15.29 5.92
C TRP A 22 -19.39 15.66 4.80
N ASN A 23 -18.39 14.81 4.50
CA ASN A 23 -17.32 15.10 3.56
C ASN A 23 -17.57 14.45 2.19
N ASP A 24 -17.98 15.26 1.21
CA ASP A 24 -18.25 14.79 -0.16
C ASP A 24 -17.05 14.07 -0.81
N HIS A 25 -15.83 14.54 -0.56
CA HIS A 25 -14.65 13.87 -1.10
C HIS A 25 -14.46 12.49 -0.47
N PHE A 26 -14.72 12.35 0.83
CA PHE A 26 -14.71 11.05 1.48
C PHE A 26 -15.71 10.11 0.79
N ASN A 27 -16.96 10.55 0.65
CA ASN A 27 -18.04 9.72 0.11
C ASN A 27 -17.86 9.36 -1.37
N LEU A 28 -17.42 10.32 -2.20
CA LEU A 28 -17.38 10.16 -3.65
C LEU A 28 -16.04 9.63 -4.17
N ILE A 29 -14.94 9.85 -3.45
CA ILE A 29 -13.60 9.51 -3.92
C ILE A 29 -12.97 8.44 -3.04
N LEU A 30 -12.91 8.67 -1.73
CA LEU A 30 -12.17 7.81 -0.82
C LEU A 30 -12.91 6.49 -0.60
N TRP A 31 -14.18 6.57 -0.25
CA TRP A 31 -15.03 5.44 0.10
C TRP A 31 -15.04 4.31 -0.94
N PRO A 32 -15.34 4.55 -2.24
CA PRO A 32 -15.31 3.48 -3.23
C PRO A 32 -13.91 2.85 -3.36
N ARG A 33 -12.83 3.63 -3.19
CA ARG A 33 -11.46 3.09 -3.21
C ARG A 33 -11.16 2.25 -1.97
N LEU A 34 -11.64 2.64 -0.79
CA LEU A 34 -11.52 1.85 0.43
C LEU A 34 -12.21 0.50 0.26
N LEU A 35 -13.40 0.47 -0.35
CA LEU A 35 -14.09 -0.78 -0.65
C LEU A 35 -13.33 -1.66 -1.65
N VAL A 36 -12.73 -1.07 -2.70
CA VAL A 36 -11.85 -1.81 -3.63
C VAL A 36 -10.70 -2.44 -2.86
N TRP A 37 -9.98 -1.66 -2.05
CA TRP A 37 -8.83 -2.17 -1.30
C TRP A 37 -9.22 -3.18 -0.23
N LEU A 38 -10.39 -3.03 0.40
CA LEU A 38 -10.90 -4.02 1.35
C LEU A 38 -11.18 -5.34 0.64
N GLY A 39 -11.81 -5.31 -0.54
CA GLY A 39 -12.10 -6.50 -1.32
C GLY A 39 -10.84 -7.20 -1.82
N LEU A 40 -9.83 -6.41 -2.23
CA LEU A 40 -8.50 -6.92 -2.58
C LEU A 40 -7.81 -7.56 -1.38
N LYS A 41 -7.80 -6.90 -0.21
CA LYS A 41 -7.19 -7.41 1.03
C LYS A 41 -7.68 -8.82 1.36
N GLU A 42 -8.98 -9.09 1.25
CA GLU A 42 -9.54 -10.39 1.58
C GLU A 42 -9.02 -11.53 0.70
N GLN A 43 -8.51 -11.23 -0.50
CA GLN A 43 -7.81 -12.20 -1.37
C GLN A 43 -6.40 -12.57 -0.87
N PHE A 44 -5.86 -11.81 0.09
CA PHE A 44 -4.52 -11.99 0.65
C PHE A 44 -4.54 -12.36 2.14
N ASN A 45 -5.67 -12.82 2.68
CA ASN A 45 -5.78 -13.21 4.09
C ASN A 45 -4.79 -14.30 4.53
N ASP A 46 -4.31 -15.13 3.59
CA ASP A 46 -3.28 -16.14 3.85
C ASP A 46 -1.87 -15.57 3.98
N TYR A 47 -1.62 -14.34 3.53
CA TYR A 47 -0.34 -13.63 3.70
C TYR A 47 -0.23 -13.07 5.13
N LYS A 48 -0.05 -13.95 6.10
CA LYS A 48 0.08 -13.60 7.52
C LYS A 48 1.23 -12.65 7.84
N SER A 49 2.21 -12.52 6.94
CA SER A 49 3.32 -11.59 7.07
C SER A 49 2.95 -10.14 6.73
N LEU A 50 1.71 -9.84 6.32
CA LEU A 50 1.28 -8.50 5.95
C LEU A 50 0.26 -7.94 6.95
N SER A 51 0.57 -6.77 7.51
CA SER A 51 -0.37 -5.97 8.28
C SER A 51 -0.91 -4.83 7.44
N TRP A 52 -2.21 -4.84 7.18
CA TRP A 52 -2.87 -3.79 6.41
C TRP A 52 -3.34 -2.68 7.33
N LYS A 53 -2.98 -1.45 7.00
CA LYS A 53 -3.32 -0.24 7.76
C LYS A 53 -3.95 0.80 6.83
N ILE A 54 -4.72 1.71 7.43
CA ILE A 54 -5.24 2.89 6.78
C ILE A 54 -4.78 4.13 7.53
N HIS A 55 -4.33 5.12 6.76
CA HIS A 55 -4.03 6.45 7.22
C HIS A 55 -5.03 7.42 6.61
N TYR A 56 -5.77 8.13 7.46
CA TYR A 56 -6.79 9.06 7.04
C TYR A 56 -6.69 10.38 7.81
N THR A 57 -6.73 11.49 7.07
CA THR A 57 -6.90 12.84 7.57
C THR A 57 -7.93 13.60 6.70
N PRO A 58 -8.91 14.27 7.32
CA PRO A 58 -9.82 15.14 6.60
C PRO A 58 -9.14 16.44 6.13
N GLU A 59 -8.02 16.85 6.75
CA GLU A 59 -7.35 18.13 6.49
C GLU A 59 -6.47 18.08 5.23
N ASN A 60 -5.94 16.91 4.88
CA ASN A 60 -5.06 16.75 3.72
C ASN A 60 -5.36 15.45 2.95
N MET A 61 -6.22 15.58 1.95
CA MET A 61 -6.67 14.47 1.10
C MET A 61 -5.52 13.72 0.39
N HIS A 62 -4.39 14.39 0.15
CA HIS A 62 -3.22 13.77 -0.48
C HIS A 62 -2.44 12.84 0.45
N ASN A 63 -2.69 12.91 1.75
CA ASN A 63 -2.05 12.07 2.76
C ASN A 63 -2.89 10.83 3.12
N ASN A 64 -4.02 10.61 2.46
CA ASN A 64 -4.84 9.44 2.69
C ASN A 64 -4.29 8.26 1.90
N PHE A 65 -3.99 7.15 2.57
CA PHE A 65 -3.44 5.97 1.94
C PHE A 65 -3.80 4.68 2.69
N VAL A 66 -3.77 3.57 1.95
CA VAL A 66 -3.69 2.21 2.52
C VAL A 66 -2.23 1.79 2.50
N SER A 67 -1.73 1.19 3.56
CA SER A 67 -0.40 0.62 3.63
C SER A 67 -0.42 -0.85 4.03
N MET A 68 0.55 -1.62 3.54
CA MET A 68 0.73 -3.04 3.79
C MET A 68 2.13 -3.26 4.34
N HIS A 69 2.23 -3.45 5.65
CA HIS A 69 3.50 -3.56 6.37
C HIS A 69 3.95 -5.01 6.46
N ILE A 70 5.20 -5.28 6.14
CA ILE A 70 5.80 -6.59 6.34
C ILE A 70 6.08 -6.76 7.83
N GLN A 71 5.35 -7.65 8.49
CA GLN A 71 5.48 -7.91 9.91
C GLN A 71 6.77 -8.66 10.22
N TYR A 72 7.49 -8.21 11.26
CA TYR A 72 8.60 -8.94 11.83
C TYR A 72 8.71 -8.71 13.34
N PRO A 73 9.05 -9.73 14.15
CA PRO A 73 8.98 -9.64 15.62
C PRO A 73 9.89 -8.60 16.28
N ASN A 74 11.00 -8.23 15.61
CA ASN A 74 12.04 -7.38 16.19
C ASN A 74 11.93 -5.90 15.78
N ASP A 75 10.92 -5.52 14.97
CA ASP A 75 10.62 -4.14 14.51
C ASP A 75 11.84 -3.32 14.07
N THR A 76 12.89 -3.97 13.54
CA THR A 76 14.16 -3.29 13.21
C THR A 76 14.04 -2.43 11.96
N PHE A 77 13.20 -2.86 11.01
CA PHE A 77 12.87 -2.13 9.81
C PHE A 77 11.37 -2.21 9.55
N ASN A 78 10.77 -1.08 9.23
CA ASN A 78 9.40 -1.03 8.74
C ASN A 78 9.39 -0.92 7.21
N PHE A 79 9.28 -2.06 6.55
CA PHE A 79 9.06 -2.12 5.11
C PHE A 79 7.58 -2.20 4.81
N TYR A 80 7.12 -1.34 3.92
CA TYR A 80 5.70 -1.31 3.61
C TYR A 80 5.45 -0.92 2.16
N PHE A 81 4.40 -1.52 1.62
CA PHE A 81 3.78 -1.05 0.42
C PHE A 81 2.76 0.04 0.78
N GLN A 82 2.59 1.03 -0.09
CA GLN A 82 1.63 2.11 0.10
C GLN A 82 0.86 2.37 -1.18
N VAL A 83 -0.44 2.61 -1.02
CA VAL A 83 -1.32 3.10 -2.07
C VAL A 83 -1.99 4.39 -1.60
N PRO A 84 -1.56 5.55 -2.12
CA PRO A 84 -2.30 6.78 -1.98
C PRO A 84 -3.72 6.62 -2.54
N LEU A 85 -4.72 7.03 -1.77
CA LEU A 85 -6.13 6.96 -2.14
C LEU A 85 -6.55 8.20 -2.97
N VAL A 86 -5.70 8.57 -3.91
CA VAL A 86 -5.90 9.69 -4.82
C VAL A 86 -6.53 9.22 -6.13
N GLN A 87 -6.75 10.14 -7.07
CA GLN A 87 -7.41 9.83 -8.33
C GLN A 87 -6.67 8.77 -9.15
N ASN A 88 -5.35 8.92 -9.28
CA ASN A 88 -4.49 8.01 -10.03
C ASN A 88 -3.92 6.94 -9.10
N LEU A 89 -3.94 5.69 -9.56
CA LEU A 89 -3.32 4.61 -8.83
C LEU A 89 -1.80 4.81 -8.79
N SER A 90 -1.23 4.72 -7.59
CA SER A 90 0.20 4.59 -7.37
C SER A 90 0.43 3.47 -6.37
N PHE A 91 1.27 2.50 -6.72
CA PHE A 91 1.67 1.45 -5.82
C PHE A 91 3.15 1.60 -5.52
N ASN A 92 3.47 1.90 -4.27
CA ASN A 92 4.80 2.32 -3.86
C ASN A 92 5.35 1.32 -2.85
N LEU A 93 6.67 1.09 -2.85
CA LEU A 93 7.38 0.32 -1.84
C LEU A 93 8.40 1.21 -1.12
N TYR A 94 8.24 1.31 0.19
CA TYR A 94 9.14 2.02 1.08
C TYR A 94 10.08 1.01 1.75
N LEU A 95 11.38 1.27 1.62
CA LEU A 95 12.46 0.42 2.13
C LEU A 95 12.96 0.90 3.51
N GLY A 96 12.06 1.41 4.34
CA GLY A 96 12.35 1.82 5.71
C GLY A 96 11.68 3.13 6.11
N ASP A 97 11.95 3.56 7.35
CA ASP A 97 11.35 4.76 7.96
C ASP A 97 12.13 6.05 7.71
N ASN A 98 13.29 5.95 7.05
CA ASN A 98 14.15 7.08 6.78
C ASN A 98 14.93 6.89 5.47
N THR A 99 15.49 7.99 4.98
CA THR A 99 16.26 8.04 3.73
C THR A 99 17.52 7.17 3.78
N TYR A 100 18.16 7.00 4.94
CA TYR A 100 19.37 6.21 5.10
C TYR A 100 19.10 4.73 4.84
N ASN A 101 18.04 4.18 5.43
CA ASN A 101 17.61 2.79 5.22
C ASN A 101 17.43 2.50 3.72
N PHE A 102 16.80 3.41 2.98
CA PHE A 102 16.60 3.26 1.54
C PHE A 102 17.93 3.11 0.79
N PHE A 103 18.93 3.94 1.10
CA PHE A 103 20.22 3.93 0.42
C PHE A 103 21.09 2.71 0.77
N GLU A 104 20.85 2.04 1.89
CA GLU A 104 21.50 0.76 2.19
C GLU A 104 20.80 -0.41 1.50
N ILE A 105 19.47 -0.44 1.53
CA ILE A 105 18.69 -1.60 1.12
C ILE A 105 18.48 -1.63 -0.39
N TYR A 106 18.28 -0.48 -1.03
CA TYR A 106 18.03 -0.41 -2.47
C TYR A 106 19.20 -0.98 -3.30
N PRO A 107 20.47 -0.56 -3.10
CA PRO A 107 21.60 -1.17 -3.80
C PRO A 107 21.76 -2.65 -3.46
N ARG A 108 21.43 -3.05 -2.22
CA ARG A 108 21.51 -4.45 -1.81
C ARG A 108 20.56 -5.33 -2.63
N LEU A 109 19.30 -4.91 -2.79
CA LEU A 109 18.31 -5.63 -3.60
C LEU A 109 18.77 -5.79 -5.07
N ILE A 110 19.44 -4.79 -5.62
CA ILE A 110 20.03 -4.86 -6.97
C ILE A 110 21.19 -5.85 -7.01
N SER A 111 22.12 -5.76 -6.05
CA SER A 111 23.28 -6.65 -6.00
C SER A 111 22.92 -8.13 -5.83
N GLU A 112 21.82 -8.41 -5.12
CA GLU A 112 21.26 -9.76 -4.94
C GLU A 112 20.38 -10.20 -6.12
N GLY A 113 20.29 -9.39 -7.18
CA GLY A 113 19.59 -9.73 -8.41
C GLY A 113 18.07 -9.75 -8.28
N ILE A 114 17.48 -9.11 -7.27
CA ILE A 114 16.02 -9.05 -7.11
C ILE A 114 15.40 -8.25 -8.27
N PHE A 115 16.06 -7.17 -8.70
CA PHE A 115 15.69 -6.37 -9.87
C PHE A 115 16.89 -5.58 -10.38
N LYS A 116 16.76 -5.00 -11.58
CA LYS A 116 17.76 -4.09 -12.16
C LYS A 116 17.39 -2.64 -11.90
N GLU A 117 18.38 -1.75 -11.87
CA GLU A 117 18.16 -0.33 -11.56
C GLU A 117 17.13 0.34 -12.47
N GLU A 118 17.06 -0.07 -13.74
CA GLU A 118 16.12 0.43 -14.73
C GLU A 118 14.70 -0.15 -14.63
N ASP A 119 14.49 -1.22 -13.85
CA ASP A 119 13.19 -1.90 -13.76
C ASP A 119 12.12 -1.04 -13.07
N TYR A 120 12.54 -0.16 -12.15
CA TYR A 120 11.63 0.65 -11.35
C TYR A 120 12.10 2.09 -11.20
N ARG A 121 11.14 3.00 -11.23
CA ARG A 121 11.40 4.41 -10.93
C ARG A 121 11.54 4.60 -9.42
N VAL A 122 12.65 5.20 -9.00
CA VAL A 122 12.80 5.76 -7.64
C VAL A 122 12.21 7.17 -7.60
N ALA A 123 11.38 7.46 -6.60
CA ALA A 123 10.79 8.77 -6.39
C ALA A 123 11.02 9.26 -4.96
N ALA A 124 11.27 10.56 -4.81
CA ALA A 124 11.45 11.25 -3.53
C ALA A 124 11.11 12.73 -3.70
N THR A 125 10.71 13.40 -2.61
CA THR A 125 10.58 14.87 -2.57
C THR A 125 11.16 15.40 -1.25
N SER A 126 11.14 16.71 -1.03
CA SER A 126 11.52 17.30 0.27
C SER A 126 10.64 16.85 1.44
N THR A 127 9.44 16.32 1.16
CA THR A 127 8.47 15.90 2.18
C THR A 127 8.10 14.41 2.09
N ILE A 128 8.53 13.71 1.05
CA ILE A 128 8.21 12.29 0.82
C ILE A 128 9.51 11.51 0.77
N LEU A 129 9.60 10.49 1.64
CA LEU A 129 10.75 9.58 1.70
C LEU A 129 11.00 8.90 0.34
N PRO A 130 12.27 8.59 0.03
CA PRO A 130 12.60 7.77 -1.13
C PRO A 130 11.85 6.44 -1.13
N HIS A 131 11.28 6.10 -2.27
CA HIS A 131 10.53 4.87 -2.48
C HIS A 131 10.62 4.39 -3.92
N ILE A 132 10.33 3.11 -4.11
CA ILE A 132 10.21 2.49 -5.43
C ILE A 132 8.76 2.59 -5.88
N VAL A 133 8.53 3.03 -7.12
CA VAL A 133 7.20 3.03 -7.75
C VAL A 133 7.01 1.73 -8.52
N LEU A 134 6.12 0.89 -8.03
CA LEU A 134 5.84 -0.46 -8.54
C LEU A 134 4.70 -0.51 -9.56
N SER A 135 3.80 0.48 -9.53
CA SER A 135 2.76 0.64 -10.55
C SER A 135 3.33 1.24 -11.84
N THR A 136 2.79 0.81 -12.99
CA THR A 136 3.12 1.38 -14.29
C THR A 136 2.21 2.57 -14.62
N PRO A 137 2.54 3.40 -15.63
CA PRO A 137 1.63 4.45 -16.11
C PRO A 137 0.26 3.95 -16.58
N ASN A 138 0.15 2.66 -16.93
CA ASN A 138 -1.10 2.04 -17.37
C ASN A 138 -1.91 1.44 -16.21
N SER A 139 -1.31 1.32 -15.01
CA SER A 139 -1.97 0.81 -13.83
C SER A 139 -3.00 1.85 -13.36
N LYS A 140 -4.28 1.49 -13.34
CA LYS A 140 -5.39 2.38 -12.99
C LYS A 140 -6.53 1.59 -12.36
N TYR A 141 -7.33 2.27 -11.55
CA TYR A 141 -8.61 1.73 -11.10
C TYR A 141 -9.57 1.56 -12.28
N ASP A 142 -10.36 0.48 -12.27
CA ASP A 142 -11.50 0.36 -13.17
C ASP A 142 -12.56 1.40 -12.78
N ARG A 143 -12.88 2.31 -13.72
CA ARG A 143 -13.85 3.38 -13.47
C ARG A 143 -15.26 2.86 -13.23
N ARG A 144 -15.66 1.82 -13.94
CA ARG A 144 -16.99 1.21 -13.79
C ARG A 144 -17.10 0.56 -12.42
N MET A 145 -16.06 -0.18 -12.00
CA MET A 145 -16.00 -0.74 -10.66
C MET A 145 -16.15 0.34 -9.58
N LEU A 146 -15.39 1.43 -9.67
CA LEU A 146 -15.48 2.53 -8.68
C LEU A 146 -16.89 3.16 -8.59
N MET A 147 -17.69 3.13 -9.66
CA MET A 147 -19.06 3.65 -9.66
C MET A 147 -20.09 2.65 -9.13
N GLU A 148 -19.86 1.35 -9.33
CA GLU A 148 -20.80 0.28 -9.00
C GLU A 148 -20.53 -0.37 -7.62
N ILE A 149 -19.35 -0.13 -7.04
CA ILE A 149 -18.93 -0.74 -5.78
C ILE A 149 -19.69 -0.21 -4.57
N SER A 150 -20.04 -1.13 -3.67
CA SER A 150 -20.79 -0.90 -2.44
C SER A 150 -20.40 -1.95 -1.39
N GLU A 151 -20.82 -1.74 -0.15
CA GLU A 151 -20.62 -2.70 0.94
C GLU A 151 -21.23 -4.07 0.64
N ALA A 152 -22.26 -4.14 -0.20
CA ALA A 152 -22.94 -5.38 -0.54
C ALA A 152 -22.19 -6.23 -1.57
N ASN A 153 -21.33 -5.64 -2.40
CA ASN A 153 -20.75 -6.31 -3.58
C ASN A 153 -19.22 -6.18 -3.72
N TYR A 154 -18.54 -5.50 -2.78
CA TYR A 154 -17.10 -5.22 -2.91
C TYR A 154 -16.25 -6.49 -3.12
N LEU A 155 -16.54 -7.58 -2.40
CA LEU A 155 -15.82 -8.86 -2.54
C LEU A 155 -15.96 -9.47 -3.94
N GLU A 156 -17.18 -9.43 -4.49
CA GLU A 156 -17.48 -10.03 -5.79
C GLU A 156 -16.83 -9.24 -6.92
N LEU A 157 -16.96 -7.91 -6.89
CA LEU A 157 -16.42 -7.03 -7.92
C LEU A 157 -14.89 -7.06 -7.98
N THR A 158 -14.21 -7.16 -6.83
CA THR A 158 -12.74 -7.15 -6.80
C THR A 158 -12.10 -8.49 -7.14
N LYS A 159 -12.87 -9.60 -7.16
CA LYS A 159 -12.34 -10.96 -7.30
C LYS A 159 -11.45 -11.17 -8.53
N ASN A 160 -11.76 -10.51 -9.63
CA ASN A 160 -11.03 -10.60 -10.90
C ASN A 160 -10.33 -9.29 -11.26
N ASP A 161 -10.14 -8.38 -10.30
CA ASP A 161 -9.51 -7.09 -10.56
C ASP A 161 -8.04 -7.30 -11.00
N PRO A 162 -7.59 -6.67 -12.10
CA PRO A 162 -6.20 -6.76 -12.55
C PRO A 162 -5.15 -6.32 -11.51
N LEU A 163 -5.52 -5.50 -10.53
CA LEU A 163 -4.67 -5.10 -9.42
C LEU A 163 -4.23 -6.28 -8.55
N ILE A 164 -5.00 -7.37 -8.51
CA ILE A 164 -4.57 -8.61 -7.85
C ILE A 164 -3.25 -9.10 -8.45
N ASN A 165 -3.12 -9.09 -9.77
CA ASN A 165 -1.91 -9.54 -10.44
C ASN A 165 -0.72 -8.62 -10.14
N LEU A 166 -0.97 -7.31 -10.06
CA LEU A 166 0.05 -6.33 -9.67
C LEU A 166 0.55 -6.60 -8.24
N LEU A 167 -0.37 -6.85 -7.30
CA LEU A 167 -0.03 -7.13 -5.90
C LEU A 167 0.72 -8.46 -5.77
N ILE A 168 0.20 -9.56 -6.35
CA ILE A 168 0.85 -10.89 -6.30
C ILE A 168 2.27 -10.81 -6.85
N LEU A 169 2.46 -10.21 -8.02
CA LEU A 169 3.77 -10.11 -8.66
C LEU A 169 4.79 -9.41 -7.74
N ASN A 170 4.39 -8.30 -7.13
CA ASN A 170 5.29 -7.53 -6.28
C ASN A 170 5.47 -8.15 -4.89
N PHE A 171 4.43 -8.70 -4.28
CA PHE A 171 4.53 -9.40 -3.00
C PHE A 171 5.47 -10.60 -3.10
N ASN A 172 5.32 -11.42 -4.13
CA ASN A 172 6.20 -12.58 -4.36
C ASN A 172 7.64 -12.15 -4.62
N LYS A 173 7.84 -11.02 -5.31
CA LYS A 173 9.17 -10.50 -5.62
C LYS A 173 9.89 -9.91 -4.42
N PHE A 174 9.19 -9.14 -3.57
CA PHE A 174 9.84 -8.30 -2.56
C PHE A 174 9.73 -8.83 -1.12
N ILE A 175 8.66 -9.52 -0.73
CA ILE A 175 8.46 -9.86 0.69
C ILE A 175 9.58 -10.75 1.22
N GLN A 176 9.92 -11.82 0.51
CA GLN A 176 10.96 -12.76 0.94
C GLN A 176 12.35 -12.08 1.05
N PRO A 177 12.86 -11.38 0.02
CA PRO A 177 14.12 -10.63 0.14
C PRO A 177 14.12 -9.63 1.30
N LEU A 178 13.02 -8.89 1.50
CA LEU A 178 12.92 -7.94 2.58
C LEU A 178 12.91 -8.64 3.95
N GLN A 179 12.26 -9.79 4.09
CA GLN A 179 12.34 -10.59 5.32
C GLN A 179 13.77 -11.05 5.63
N LYS A 180 14.61 -11.32 4.62
CA LYS A 180 16.05 -11.64 4.81
C LYS A 180 16.85 -10.45 5.33
N VAL A 181 16.48 -9.24 4.91
CA VAL A 181 17.06 -8.01 5.46
C VAL A 181 16.64 -7.83 6.91
N ILE A 182 15.35 -7.96 7.23
CA ILE A 182 14.87 -7.76 8.61
C ILE A 182 15.45 -8.83 9.56
N SER A 183 15.60 -10.07 9.09
CA SER A 183 16.18 -11.15 9.89
C SER A 183 17.69 -11.05 10.09
N GLY A 184 18.36 -10.13 9.40
CA GLY A 184 19.82 -10.00 9.41
C GLY A 184 20.54 -11.12 8.65
N GLU A 185 19.83 -11.96 7.88
CA GLU A 185 20.45 -12.92 6.95
C GLU A 185 21.29 -12.16 5.92
N TRP A 186 20.77 -11.04 5.43
CA TRP A 186 21.53 -10.10 4.63
C TRP A 186 22.15 -9.04 5.52
N LYS A 187 23.49 -9.05 5.61
CA LYS A 187 24.23 -7.99 6.27
C LYS A 187 24.16 -6.73 5.41
N LEU A 188 23.48 -5.70 5.93
CA LEU A 188 23.49 -4.34 5.41
C LEU A 188 24.82 -3.66 5.75
#